data_AF-A0A9E2EAF9-F1
#
_entry.id   AF-A0A9E2EAF9-F1
#
_cell.length_a   1.000
_cell.length_b   1.000
_cell.length_c   1.000
_cell.angle_alpha   90.00
_cell.angle_beta   90.00
_cell.angle_gamma   90.00
#
_symmetry.space_group_name_H-M   'P 1'
#
loop_
_entity.id
_entity.type
_entity.pdbx_description
1 polymer ?
#
loop_
_entity_poly.entity_id
_entity_poly.type
_entity_poly.pdbx_seq_one_letter_code
_entity_poly.pdbx_strand_id
1 'polypeptide(L)'
;MGQDYKTEIRDGMAIDWDVPIELEEGLVLRCDVFRPIKEGQYGVLLSYGPYGKYLAFQDGYVSAWDRMAENHPDVTQGSTNKYQSWEVADPEKWVPHDYVIVRVDSRGCGRSPGYVEVWSPTEAQDLYECVEWAAEQSWSNGKIGISGISYYAMNQWQ
;
A
#
# COMPACT_ATOMS: atom_id res chain seq x y z
N MET A 1 17.47 -17.36 8.25
CA MET A 1 16.03 -17.18 8.53
C MET A 1 15.40 -16.81 7.19
N GLY A 2 14.49 -17.63 6.68
CA GLY A 2 13.93 -17.45 5.33
C GLY A 2 12.98 -16.25 5.29
N GLN A 3 12.78 -15.67 4.11
CA GLN A 3 11.68 -14.72 3.92
C GLN A 3 10.35 -15.44 4.16
N ASP A 4 9.55 -14.96 5.11
CA ASP A 4 8.21 -15.48 5.42
C ASP A 4 7.11 -14.91 4.50
N TYR A 5 7.50 -14.38 3.34
CA TYR A 5 6.61 -13.77 2.37
C TYR A 5 7.00 -14.15 0.94
N LYS A 6 6.03 -14.04 0.02
CA LYS A 6 6.23 -14.38 -1.39
C LYS A 6 6.69 -13.15 -2.17
N THR A 7 7.80 -13.28 -2.88
CA THR A 7 8.24 -12.32 -3.89
C THR A 7 7.99 -12.87 -5.30
N GLU A 8 7.49 -12.04 -6.21
CA GLU A 8 7.39 -12.38 -7.62
C GLU A 8 7.73 -11.20 -8.53
N ILE A 9 8.29 -11.50 -9.71
CA ILE A 9 8.42 -10.52 -10.79
C ILE A 9 7.21 -10.68 -11.70
N ARG A 10 6.42 -9.62 -11.79
CA ARG A 10 5.15 -9.66 -12.51
C ARG A 10 4.79 -8.27 -13.02
N ASP A 11 4.30 -8.20 -14.25
CA ASP A 11 3.74 -6.98 -14.83
C ASP A 11 4.70 -5.76 -14.78
N GLY A 12 6.00 -6.02 -14.96
CA GLY A 12 7.05 -4.99 -14.96
C GLY A 12 7.55 -4.56 -13.58
N MET A 13 7.10 -5.21 -12.51
CA MET A 13 7.44 -4.85 -11.12
C MET A 13 7.94 -6.07 -10.33
N ALA A 14 8.69 -5.82 -9.27
CA ALA A 14 8.88 -6.78 -8.19
C ALA A 14 7.79 -6.55 -7.14
N ILE A 15 7.08 -7.61 -6.77
CA ILE A 15 5.97 -7.55 -5.83
C ILE A 15 6.25 -8.49 -4.67
N ASP A 16 6.29 -7.93 -3.47
CA ASP A 16 6.42 -8.67 -2.21
C ASP A 16 5.05 -8.67 -1.51
N TRP A 17 4.48 -9.86 -1.28
CA TRP A 17 3.12 -10.04 -0.77
C TRP A 17 3.08 -10.42 0.71
N ASP A 18 2.22 -9.78 1.51
CA ASP A 18 2.07 -10.06 2.96
C ASP A 18 3.37 -9.87 3.78
N VAL A 19 4.21 -8.92 3.38
CA VAL A 19 5.44 -8.55 4.09
C VAL A 19 5.08 -8.16 5.54
N PRO A 20 5.70 -8.78 6.55
CA PRO A 20 5.47 -8.43 7.94
C PRO A 20 6.10 -7.08 8.29
N ILE A 21 5.33 -6.25 8.98
CA ILE A 21 5.82 -5.08 9.71
C ILE A 21 5.63 -5.39 11.20
N GLU A 22 6.73 -5.64 11.91
CA GLU A 22 6.70 -5.88 13.35
C GLU A 22 6.65 -4.54 14.08
N LEU A 23 5.55 -4.30 14.80
CA LEU A 23 5.40 -3.14 15.67
C LEU A 23 6.17 -3.35 16.98
N GLU A 24 6.51 -2.27 17.68
CA GLU A 24 7.29 -2.30 18.93
C GLU A 24 6.63 -3.17 20.01
N GLU A 25 5.30 -3.13 20.09
CA GLU A 25 4.47 -3.92 21.01
C GLU A 25 4.33 -5.40 20.62
N GLY A 26 4.86 -5.80 19.45
CA GLY A 26 4.91 -7.18 18.97
C GLY A 26 3.75 -7.61 18.07
N LEU A 27 2.77 -6.74 17.80
CA LEU A 27 1.76 -7.00 16.77
C LEU A 27 2.40 -6.89 15.37
N VAL A 28 2.07 -7.82 14.48
CA VAL A 28 2.65 -7.85 13.13
C VAL A 28 1.61 -7.48 12.08
N LEU A 29 1.73 -6.28 11.52
CA LEU A 29 0.91 -5.83 10.40
C LEU A 29 1.38 -6.48 9.09
N ARG A 30 0.51 -6.46 8.08
CA ARG A 30 0.79 -7.01 6.75
C ARG A 30 0.68 -5.96 5.68
N CYS A 31 1.72 -5.85 4.88
CA CYS A 31 1.75 -4.96 3.72
C CYS A 31 2.11 -5.69 2.43
N ASP A 32 1.72 -5.09 1.30
CA ASP A 32 2.24 -5.44 -0.01
C ASP A 32 3.18 -4.33 -0.49
N VAL A 33 4.31 -4.72 -1.08
CA VAL A 33 5.32 -3.81 -1.61
C VAL A 33 5.46 -4.01 -3.11
N PHE A 34 5.24 -2.94 -3.87
CA PHE A 34 5.41 -2.90 -5.32
C PHE A 34 6.58 -1.98 -5.66
N ARG A 35 7.63 -2.51 -6.28
CA ARG A 35 8.89 -1.76 -6.47
C ARG A 35 9.54 -2.02 -7.83
N PRO A 36 10.41 -1.11 -8.30
CA PRO A 36 11.20 -1.32 -9.50
C PRO A 36 12.00 -2.64 -9.42
N ILE A 37 12.11 -3.34 -10.55
CA ILE A 37 12.91 -4.58 -10.65
C ILE A 37 14.41 -4.26 -10.58
N LYS A 38 14.81 -3.09 -11.11
CA LYS A 38 16.19 -2.63 -11.10
C LYS A 38 16.63 -2.25 -9.68
N GLU A 39 17.87 -2.59 -9.34
CA GLU A 39 18.46 -2.24 -8.05
C GLU A 39 18.54 -0.71 -7.87
N GLY A 40 18.31 -0.25 -6.64
CA GLY A 40 18.34 1.16 -6.29
C GLY A 40 17.54 1.47 -5.04
N GLN A 41 17.57 2.75 -4.64
CA GLN A 41 16.79 3.30 -3.53
C GLN A 41 15.84 4.36 -4.05
N TYR A 42 14.57 4.26 -3.66
CA TYR A 42 13.46 4.99 -4.27
C TYR A 42 12.62 5.71 -3.21
N GLY A 43 11.89 6.74 -3.64
CA GLY A 43 10.86 7.35 -2.79
C GLY A 43 9.71 6.37 -2.60
N VAL A 44 9.08 6.42 -1.43
CA VAL A 44 8.00 5.49 -1.07
C VAL A 44 6.69 6.24 -0.98
N LEU A 45 5.63 5.72 -1.59
CA LEU A 45 4.26 6.12 -1.33
C LEU A 45 3.59 5.05 -0.49
N LEU A 46 3.19 5.43 0.72
CA LEU A 46 2.60 4.55 1.71
C LEU A 46 1.11 4.84 1.88
N SER A 47 0.30 3.79 1.91
CA SER A 47 -1.11 3.84 2.29
C SER A 47 -1.35 2.88 3.46
N TYR A 48 -2.06 3.34 4.47
CA TYR A 48 -2.41 2.57 5.67
C TYR A 48 -3.89 2.73 5.97
N GLY A 49 -4.64 1.63 5.99
CA GLY A 49 -6.07 1.70 6.24
C GLY A 49 -6.84 0.39 6.09
N PRO A 50 -8.18 0.45 6.23
CA PRO A 50 -8.98 -0.73 6.55
C PRO A 50 -9.65 -1.39 5.34
N TYR A 51 -9.46 -0.88 4.11
CA TYR A 51 -10.28 -1.28 2.95
C TYR A 51 -9.78 -2.50 2.17
N GLY A 52 -8.76 -3.19 2.67
CA GLY A 52 -8.30 -4.49 2.16
C GLY A 52 -7.41 -4.38 0.92
N LYS A 53 -6.12 -4.69 1.08
CA LYS A 53 -5.11 -4.57 0.02
C LYS A 53 -5.26 -5.51 -1.18
N TYR A 54 -6.05 -6.58 -1.06
CA TYR A 54 -6.26 -7.60 -2.10
C TYR A 54 -7.48 -7.38 -3.00
N LEU A 55 -8.31 -6.39 -2.70
CA LEU A 55 -9.49 -6.13 -3.50
C LEU A 55 -9.15 -5.13 -4.60
N ALA A 56 -9.00 -5.62 -5.84
CA ALA A 56 -8.89 -4.75 -6.99
C ALA A 56 -10.18 -3.92 -7.13
N PHE A 57 -10.03 -2.64 -7.43
CA PHE A 57 -11.13 -1.68 -7.47
C PHE A 57 -12.20 -2.11 -8.48
N GLN A 58 -11.77 -2.53 -9.67
CA GLN A 58 -12.66 -3.02 -10.72
C GLN A 58 -13.49 -4.25 -10.35
N ASP A 59 -13.02 -5.07 -9.40
CA ASP A 59 -13.72 -6.28 -8.96
C ASP A 59 -14.63 -6.00 -7.75
N GLY A 60 -14.14 -5.19 -6.81
CA GLY A 60 -14.85 -4.91 -5.56
C GLY A 60 -15.96 -3.87 -5.64
N TYR A 61 -15.84 -2.92 -6.58
CA TYR A 61 -16.74 -1.77 -6.67
C TYR A 61 -17.12 -1.46 -8.12
N VAL A 62 -17.56 -2.50 -8.86
CA VAL A 62 -17.84 -2.48 -10.31
C VAL A 62 -18.63 -1.23 -10.75
N SER A 63 -19.71 -0.86 -10.05
CA SER A 63 -20.52 0.30 -10.46
C SER A 63 -19.80 1.63 -10.30
N ALA A 64 -18.94 1.78 -9.30
CA ALA A 64 -18.12 2.97 -9.11
C ALA A 64 -16.93 2.97 -10.08
N TRP A 65 -16.34 1.80 -10.34
CA TRP A 65 -15.30 1.60 -11.34
C TRP A 65 -15.77 1.98 -12.73
N ASP A 66 -16.89 1.41 -13.21
CA ASP A 66 -17.43 1.66 -14.54
C ASP A 66 -17.70 3.14 -14.75
N ARG A 67 -18.34 3.79 -13.76
CA ARG A 67 -18.60 5.24 -13.80
C ARG A 67 -17.31 6.05 -13.84
N MET A 68 -16.29 5.68 -13.07
CA MET A 68 -15.02 6.38 -13.08
C MET A 68 -14.31 6.20 -14.43
N ALA A 69 -14.22 4.97 -14.93
CA ALA A 69 -13.56 4.65 -16.19
C ALA A 69 -14.25 5.30 -17.40
N GLU A 70 -15.59 5.38 -17.40
CA GLU A 70 -16.36 6.05 -18.45
C GLU A 70 -16.17 7.57 -18.43
N ASN A 71 -16.23 8.18 -17.25
CA ASN A 71 -16.16 9.65 -17.13
C ASN A 71 -14.73 10.21 -17.11
N HIS A 72 -13.74 9.39 -16.74
CA HIS A 72 -12.33 9.76 -16.57
C HIS A 72 -11.39 8.69 -17.18
N PRO A 73 -11.33 8.58 -18.51
CA PRO A 73 -10.54 7.55 -19.19
C PRO A 73 -9.02 7.72 -18.98
N ASP A 74 -8.55 8.89 -18.56
CA ASP A 74 -7.16 9.14 -18.14
C ASP A 74 -6.78 8.31 -16.90
N VAL A 75 -7.75 7.95 -16.05
CA VAL A 75 -7.50 7.13 -14.87
C VAL A 75 -7.12 5.70 -15.24
N THR A 76 -7.64 5.14 -16.34
CA THR A 76 -7.31 3.78 -16.80
C THR A 76 -6.18 3.78 -17.82
N GLN A 77 -5.82 4.94 -18.38
CA GLN A 77 -4.77 5.04 -19.38
C GLN A 77 -3.41 4.55 -18.85
N GLY A 78 -2.77 3.67 -19.63
CA GLY A 78 -1.41 3.20 -19.39
C GLY A 78 -1.27 2.17 -18.26
N SER A 79 -2.39 1.65 -17.75
CA SER A 79 -2.42 0.67 -16.68
C SER A 79 -3.45 -0.42 -16.99
N THR A 80 -3.26 -1.60 -16.40
CA THR A 80 -4.32 -2.63 -16.35
C THR A 80 -5.21 -2.44 -15.12
N ASN A 81 -4.79 -1.60 -14.18
CA ASN A 81 -5.46 -1.26 -12.91
C ASN A 81 -5.75 -2.47 -12.00
N LYS A 82 -5.21 -3.66 -12.31
CA LYS A 82 -5.41 -4.89 -11.53
C LYS A 82 -4.92 -4.80 -10.08
N TYR A 83 -4.01 -3.87 -9.78
CA TYR A 83 -3.47 -3.65 -8.44
C TYR A 83 -4.01 -2.39 -7.78
N GLN A 84 -4.81 -1.59 -8.48
CA GLN A 84 -5.46 -0.43 -7.89
C GLN A 84 -6.56 -0.93 -6.96
N SER A 85 -6.43 -0.65 -5.66
CA SER A 85 -7.53 -0.83 -4.71
C SER A 85 -8.31 0.48 -4.54
N TRP A 86 -9.48 0.40 -3.94
CA TRP A 86 -10.29 1.58 -3.63
C TRP A 86 -9.46 2.63 -2.88
N GLU A 87 -9.49 3.88 -3.37
CA GLU A 87 -8.88 5.07 -2.74
C GLU A 87 -7.35 5.12 -2.62
N VAL A 88 -6.62 4.17 -3.19
CA VAL A 88 -5.15 4.12 -3.11
C VAL A 88 -4.49 4.18 -4.48
N ALA A 89 -3.19 4.52 -4.47
CA ALA A 89 -2.39 4.63 -5.68
C ALA A 89 -2.32 3.28 -6.44
N ASP A 90 -2.33 3.37 -7.77
CA ASP A 90 -2.10 2.25 -8.67
C ASP A 90 -0.60 2.03 -8.89
N PRO A 91 -0.01 0.91 -8.42
CA PRO A 91 1.40 0.62 -8.60
C PRO A 91 1.89 0.65 -10.05
N GLU A 92 1.06 0.24 -11.01
CA GLU A 92 1.45 0.21 -12.42
C GLU A 92 1.71 1.61 -12.98
N LYS A 93 1.21 2.66 -12.33
CA LYS A 93 1.47 4.05 -12.71
C LYS A 93 2.69 4.64 -12.02
N TRP A 94 2.98 4.24 -10.79
CA TRP A 94 4.04 4.87 -9.99
C TRP A 94 5.38 4.15 -10.07
N VAL A 95 5.38 2.82 -10.14
CA VAL A 95 6.63 2.04 -10.21
C VAL A 95 7.46 2.35 -11.47
N PRO A 96 6.87 2.57 -12.67
CA PRO A 96 7.62 3.03 -13.84
C PRO A 96 8.29 4.40 -13.68
N HIS A 97 7.88 5.18 -12.69
CA HIS A 97 8.47 6.48 -12.34
C HIS A 97 9.46 6.40 -11.17
N ASP A 98 9.97 5.20 -10.86
CA ASP A 98 10.96 4.98 -9.80
C ASP A 98 10.47 5.32 -8.38
N TYR A 99 9.20 4.99 -8.13
CA TYR A 99 8.61 4.97 -6.79
C TYR A 99 8.32 3.55 -6.32
N VAL A 100 8.36 3.35 -5.00
CA VAL A 100 7.83 2.15 -4.35
C VAL A 100 6.46 2.44 -3.78
N ILE A 101 5.50 1.54 -4.00
CA ILE A 101 4.20 1.59 -3.33
C ILE A 101 4.19 0.59 -2.19
N VAL A 102 3.89 1.06 -0.97
CA VAL A 102 3.63 0.22 0.20
C VAL A 102 2.15 0.36 0.57
N ARG A 103 1.44 -0.76 0.61
CA ARG A 103 0.03 -0.79 1.01
C ARG A 103 -0.13 -1.66 2.24
N VAL A 104 -0.49 -1.06 3.36
CA VAL A 104 -0.64 -1.70 4.66
C VAL A 104 -2.12 -1.90 4.97
N ASP A 105 -2.51 -3.13 5.30
CA ASP A 105 -3.78 -3.37 5.99
C ASP A 105 -3.63 -2.91 7.44
N SER A 106 -4.45 -1.96 7.89
CA SER A 106 -4.40 -1.44 9.25
C SER A 106 -4.69 -2.52 10.30
N ARG A 107 -4.34 -2.25 11.57
CA ARG A 107 -4.66 -3.13 12.70
C ARG A 107 -6.11 -3.60 12.68
N GLY A 108 -6.31 -4.91 12.84
CA GLY A 108 -7.63 -5.55 12.83
C GLY A 108 -8.32 -5.63 11.46
N CYS A 109 -7.62 -5.29 10.37
CA CYS A 109 -8.16 -5.32 9.01
C CYS A 109 -7.40 -6.29 8.11
N GLY A 110 -8.12 -6.85 7.13
CA GLY A 110 -7.55 -7.70 6.08
C GLY A 110 -6.67 -8.82 6.63
N ARG A 111 -5.37 -8.74 6.39
CA ARG A 111 -4.37 -9.73 6.82
C ARG A 111 -3.69 -9.39 8.15
N SER A 112 -3.94 -8.21 8.70
CA SER A 112 -3.39 -7.73 9.97
C SER A 112 -4.28 -8.13 11.15
N PRO A 113 -3.73 -8.72 12.22
CA PRO A 113 -4.49 -9.10 13.41
C PRO A 113 -4.86 -7.88 14.26
N GLY A 114 -5.61 -8.11 15.34
CA GLY A 114 -5.98 -7.09 16.32
C GLY A 114 -7.42 -6.58 16.13
N TYR A 115 -7.67 -5.36 16.58
CA TYR A 115 -8.98 -4.71 16.53
C TYR A 115 -8.85 -3.31 15.92
N VAL A 116 -9.88 -2.92 15.18
CA VAL A 116 -9.95 -1.59 14.57
C VAL A 116 -10.28 -0.56 15.63
N GLU A 117 -9.44 0.48 15.72
CA GLU A 117 -9.65 1.64 16.58
C GLU A 117 -9.58 2.91 15.73
N VAL A 118 -10.73 3.29 15.16
CA VAL A 118 -10.81 4.37 14.17
C VAL A 118 -10.35 5.72 14.75
N TRP A 119 -9.33 6.31 14.13
CA TRP A 119 -8.70 7.58 14.48
C TRP A 119 -8.27 7.66 15.94
N SER A 120 -7.72 6.56 16.46
CA SER A 120 -7.16 6.50 17.81
C SER A 120 -5.66 6.85 17.81
N PRO A 121 -5.10 7.23 18.98
CA PRO A 121 -3.65 7.37 19.13
C PRO A 121 -2.88 6.09 18.76
N THR A 122 -3.47 4.92 19.01
CA THR A 122 -2.90 3.62 18.61
C THR A 122 -2.78 3.54 17.09
N GLU A 123 -3.82 3.91 16.35
CA GLU A 123 -3.80 3.87 14.89
C GLU A 123 -2.77 4.86 14.30
N ALA A 124 -2.63 6.04 14.90
CA ALA A 124 -1.60 7.00 14.52
C ALA A 124 -0.18 6.47 14.78
N GLN A 125 0.03 5.82 15.92
CA GLN A 125 1.28 5.18 16.28
C GLN A 125 1.64 4.04 15.32
N ASP A 126 0.67 3.19 14.96
CA ASP A 126 0.86 2.12 13.96
C ASP A 126 1.34 2.70 12.61
N LEU A 127 0.72 3.79 12.15
CA LEU A 127 1.12 4.45 10.91
C LEU A 127 2.53 5.04 11.01
N TYR A 128 2.88 5.66 12.15
CA TYR A 128 4.24 6.14 12.40
C TYR A 128 5.27 5.01 12.26
N GLU A 129 5.02 3.86 12.89
CA GLU A 129 5.93 2.72 12.82
C GLU A 129 6.01 2.12 11.41
N CYS A 130 4.91 2.11 10.65
CA CYS A 130 4.94 1.74 9.24
C CYS A 130 5.82 2.69 8.39
N VAL A 131 5.82 3.99 8.69
CA VAL A 131 6.67 4.99 8.02
C VAL A 131 8.14 4.74 8.33
N GLU A 132 8.48 4.57 9.61
CA GLU A 132 9.86 4.29 10.04
C GLU A 132 10.36 2.97 9.44
N TRP A 133 9.55 1.90 9.50
CA TRP A 133 9.87 0.63 8.87
C TRP A 133 10.14 0.78 7.37
N ALA A 134 9.31 1.54 6.65
CA ALA A 134 9.47 1.75 5.21
C ALA A 134 10.72 2.59 4.88
N ALA A 135 11.15 3.47 5.77
CA ALA A 135 12.35 4.29 5.61
C ALA A 135 13.64 3.47 5.71
N GLU A 136 13.64 2.39 6.50
CA GLU A 136 14.81 1.54 6.75
C GLU A 136 15.04 0.44 5.71
N GLN A 137 14.08 0.21 4.81
CA GLN A 137 14.20 -0.86 3.81
C GLN A 137 15.32 -0.59 2.80
N SER A 138 15.99 -1.65 2.34
CA SER A 138 17.14 -1.54 1.42
C SER A 138 16.80 -0.90 0.08
N TRP A 139 15.53 -0.96 -0.34
CA TRP A 139 15.00 -0.33 -1.57
C TRP A 139 14.47 1.09 -1.35
N SER A 140 14.46 1.59 -0.12
CA SER A 140 13.99 2.93 0.23
C SER A 140 15.14 3.93 0.27
N ASN A 141 14.90 5.17 -0.17
CA ASN A 141 15.85 6.27 0.01
C ASN A 141 15.57 7.10 1.28
N GLY A 142 14.72 6.60 2.17
CA GLY A 142 14.32 7.25 3.42
C GLY A 142 13.29 8.37 3.26
N LYS A 143 12.82 8.69 2.03
CA LYS A 143 11.77 9.68 1.81
C LYS A 143 10.43 8.99 1.62
N ILE A 144 9.55 9.15 2.61
CA ILE A 144 8.22 8.56 2.64
C ILE A 144 7.17 9.65 2.42
N GLY A 145 6.29 9.44 1.44
CA GLY A 145 5.06 10.19 1.28
C GLY A 145 3.87 9.30 1.62
N ILE A 146 2.93 9.81 2.40
CA ILE A 146 1.68 9.10 2.67
C ILE A 146 0.65 9.54 1.62
N SER A 147 -0.09 8.60 1.06
CA SER A 147 -1.06 8.85 -0.02
C SER A 147 -2.34 8.05 0.17
N GLY A 148 -3.45 8.64 -0.22
CA GLY A 148 -4.76 8.01 -0.30
C GLY A 148 -5.90 9.01 -0.10
N ILE A 149 -7.13 8.54 -0.33
CA ILE A 149 -8.35 9.34 -0.25
C ILE A 149 -9.15 8.93 1.00
N SER A 150 -10.04 9.80 1.48
CA SER A 150 -11.00 9.51 2.56
C SER A 150 -10.31 9.05 3.85
N TYR A 151 -10.52 7.82 4.31
CA TYR A 151 -9.90 7.28 5.53
C TYR A 151 -8.37 7.38 5.47
N TYR A 152 -7.78 7.02 4.33
CA TYR A 152 -6.33 7.14 4.12
C TYR A 152 -5.85 8.59 4.14
N ALA A 153 -6.70 9.55 3.76
CA ALA A 153 -6.38 10.97 3.84
C ALA A 153 -6.49 11.49 5.28
N MET A 154 -7.49 11.04 6.04
CA MET A 154 -7.66 11.43 7.44
C MET A 154 -6.48 10.97 8.31
N ASN A 155 -5.98 9.76 8.06
CA ASN A 155 -4.83 9.21 8.78
C ASN A 155 -3.55 10.03 8.60
N GLN A 156 -3.42 10.80 7.51
CA GLN A 156 -2.23 11.64 7.27
C GLN A 156 -2.09 12.82 8.23
N TRP A 157 -3.19 13.24 8.88
CA TRP A 157 -3.24 14.42 9.74
C TRP A 157 -3.16 14.10 11.24
N GLN A 158 -3.19 12.81 11.60
CA GLN A 158 -3.00 12.36 12.97
C GLN A 158 -1.53 12.55 13.37
#